data_AF-A0A8H5I1L6-F1
#
_entry.id   AF-A0A8H5I1L6-F1
#
_cell.length_a   1.000
_cell.length_b   1.000
_cell.length_c   1.000
_cell.angle_alpha   90.00
_cell.angle_beta   90.00
_cell.angle_gamma   90.00
#
_symmetry.space_group_name_H-M   'P 1'
#
loop_
_entity.id
_entity.type
_entity.pdbx_description
1 polymer ?
#
loop_
_entity_poly.entity_id
_entity_poly.type
_entity_poly.pdbx_seq_one_letter_code
_entity_poly.pdbx_strand_id
1 'polypeptide(L)'
;MTASDLAIDHRDSTGAHGFSALIETEINGEPSRMTLFDTGPDNLSLIRNVGAMQVPIHKIERIITSHWHADHTGGLLSFLRLRESSGSTTVAGTNTPCVVDVYPNRPFARGIAPGPHYDKVIARLPADPTFEEIASAGGVVEKHSEGHLVADSMVWVSGEIPRVTSFEKGLPGGKLFKPSVGWIDETEIIDERYAAIDVAGKGLILFSAQIIGGLHLAGDSMTPRIEPTIDWLSKSLRPSPTWIIPMHCTGFVAKVALEQAFGEGVVPAGVGVRVEVIGDQEHDKRLAPAVFDDEMVLLEP
;
A
#
# COMPACT_ATOMS: atom_id res chain seq x y z
N MET A 1 8.01 -14.98 23.19
CA MET A 1 9.19 -15.85 22.98
C MET A 1 8.87 -16.69 21.76
N THR A 2 9.68 -16.81 20.71
CA THR A 2 11.14 -16.74 20.55
C THR A 2 11.48 -15.92 19.30
N ALA A 3 12.60 -15.20 19.29
CA ALA A 3 13.22 -14.75 18.05
C ALA A 3 13.57 -16.01 17.23
N SER A 4 12.83 -16.27 16.15
CA SER A 4 13.29 -17.20 15.14
C SER A 4 14.16 -16.44 14.16
N ASP A 5 15.38 -16.95 13.97
CA ASP A 5 16.28 -16.52 12.91
C ASP A 5 15.52 -16.37 11.60
N LEU A 6 15.74 -15.21 10.99
CA LEU A 6 15.21 -14.80 9.69
C LEU A 6 15.70 -15.81 8.64
N ALA A 7 14.95 -16.88 8.39
CA ALA A 7 15.17 -17.73 7.24
C ALA A 7 14.68 -16.97 6.00
N ILE A 8 15.51 -16.05 5.49
CA ILE A 8 15.26 -15.49 4.16
C ILE A 8 15.70 -16.54 3.15
N ASP A 9 14.75 -17.34 2.65
CA ASP A 9 15.00 -18.14 1.45
C ASP A 9 14.95 -17.22 0.22
N HIS A 10 16.06 -16.51 -0.02
CA HIS A 10 16.25 -15.62 -1.17
C HIS A 10 16.31 -16.35 -2.53
N ARG A 11 16.24 -17.68 -2.58
CA ARG A 11 16.67 -18.40 -3.79
C ARG A 11 15.72 -18.21 -4.97
N ASP A 12 14.46 -17.85 -4.75
CA ASP A 12 13.44 -17.76 -5.81
C ASP A 12 12.57 -16.49 -5.79
N SER A 13 12.87 -15.50 -4.94
CA SER A 13 12.11 -14.23 -4.87
C SER A 13 12.53 -13.22 -5.93
N THR A 14 11.58 -12.62 -6.65
CA THR A 14 11.83 -11.58 -7.68
C THR A 14 11.46 -10.20 -7.16
N GLY A 15 12.40 -9.25 -7.24
CA GLY A 15 12.17 -7.83 -7.00
C GLY A 15 11.89 -7.07 -8.29
N ALA A 16 10.92 -6.16 -8.23
CA ALA A 16 10.56 -5.24 -9.32
C ALA A 16 10.08 -3.91 -8.71
N HIS A 17 10.10 -2.82 -9.48
CA HIS A 17 9.62 -1.52 -9.01
C HIS A 17 8.09 -1.53 -8.87
N GLY A 18 7.60 -1.75 -7.65
CA GLY A 18 6.19 -1.74 -7.28
C GLY A 18 5.98 -2.29 -5.87
N PHE A 19 4.72 -2.41 -5.44
CA PHE A 19 4.38 -2.86 -4.08
C PHE A 19 3.37 -3.98 -4.06
N SER A 20 3.56 -4.90 -3.12
CA SER A 20 2.55 -5.85 -2.69
C SER A 20 2.90 -6.32 -1.28
N ALA A 21 1.91 -6.36 -0.39
CA ALA A 21 2.05 -6.86 0.97
C ALA A 21 0.89 -7.79 1.30
N LEU A 22 1.20 -8.96 1.88
CA LEU A 22 0.19 -9.82 2.47
C LEU A 22 0.01 -9.43 3.94
N ILE A 23 -1.19 -8.98 4.27
CA ILE A 23 -1.61 -8.62 5.62
C ILE A 23 -2.37 -9.81 6.20
N GLU A 24 -1.86 -10.38 7.28
CA GLU A 24 -2.54 -11.41 8.07
C GLU A 24 -2.91 -10.82 9.42
N THR A 25 -4.22 -10.79 9.74
CA THR A 25 -4.74 -10.29 11.02
C THR A 25 -5.42 -11.40 11.80
N GLU A 26 -5.23 -11.41 13.12
CA GLU A 26 -5.80 -12.38 14.04
C GLU A 26 -6.19 -11.67 15.35
N ILE A 27 -7.34 -12.04 15.91
CA ILE A 27 -7.79 -11.60 17.25
C ILE A 27 -8.09 -12.83 18.09
N ASN A 28 -7.50 -12.90 19.29
CA ASN A 28 -7.85 -13.88 20.34
C ASN A 28 -7.87 -15.36 19.90
N GLY A 29 -7.02 -15.76 18.93
CA GLY A 29 -6.97 -17.14 18.43
C GLY A 29 -8.12 -17.52 17.50
N GLU A 30 -8.96 -16.57 17.09
CA GLU A 30 -9.91 -16.76 15.99
C GLU A 30 -9.16 -17.01 14.67
N PRO A 31 -9.77 -17.62 13.65
CA PRO A 31 -9.12 -17.84 12.37
C PRO A 31 -8.60 -16.54 11.75
N SER A 32 -7.33 -16.55 11.32
CA SER A 32 -6.71 -15.38 10.71
C SER A 32 -7.39 -15.00 9.40
N ARG A 33 -7.42 -13.69 9.12
CA ARG A 33 -7.89 -13.12 7.86
C ARG A 33 -6.71 -12.66 7.03
N MET A 34 -6.69 -13.04 5.75
CA MET A 34 -5.63 -12.68 4.83
C MET A 34 -6.13 -11.70 3.77
N THR A 35 -5.49 -10.52 3.75
CA THR A 35 -5.76 -9.44 2.80
C THR A 35 -4.49 -9.09 2.04
N LEU A 36 -4.56 -9.06 0.71
CA LEU A 36 -3.45 -8.63 -0.12
C LEU A 36 -3.57 -7.12 -0.39
N PHE A 37 -2.59 -6.33 0.03
CA PHE A 37 -2.52 -4.91 -0.26
C PHE A 37 -1.57 -4.68 -1.44
N ASP A 38 -2.10 -4.21 -2.56
CA ASP A 38 -1.44 -4.13 -3.87
C ASP A 38 -0.90 -5.46 -4.41
N THR A 39 -0.55 -5.48 -5.68
CA THR A 39 -0.22 -6.70 -6.46
C THR A 39 1.07 -6.59 -7.27
N GLY A 40 1.81 -5.51 -7.09
CA GLY A 40 3.09 -5.28 -7.75
C GLY A 40 2.96 -4.93 -9.23
N PRO A 41 4.10 -4.82 -9.93
CA PRO A 41 4.16 -4.13 -11.22
C PRO A 41 3.85 -4.95 -12.46
N ASP A 42 3.84 -6.26 -12.32
CA ASP A 42 3.83 -7.14 -13.47
C ASP A 42 3.14 -8.46 -13.17
N ASN A 43 2.91 -9.23 -14.23
CA ASN A 43 2.14 -10.46 -14.22
C ASN A 43 2.88 -11.66 -13.62
N LEU A 44 4.17 -11.56 -13.26
CA LEU A 44 5.02 -12.66 -12.83
C LEU A 44 5.60 -12.50 -11.43
N SER A 45 5.97 -11.29 -11.03
CA SER A 45 6.70 -11.02 -9.78
C SER A 45 5.91 -11.51 -8.56
N LEU A 46 4.63 -11.12 -8.45
CA LEU A 46 3.76 -11.60 -7.37
C LEU A 46 3.60 -13.13 -7.41
N ILE A 47 3.36 -13.71 -8.59
CA ILE A 47 3.12 -15.16 -8.78
C ILE A 47 4.32 -15.99 -8.34
N ARG A 48 5.53 -15.57 -8.72
CA ARG A 48 6.77 -16.22 -8.29
C ARG A 48 6.93 -16.13 -6.78
N ASN A 49 6.69 -14.95 -6.21
CA ASN A 49 6.86 -14.72 -4.78
C ASN A 49 5.85 -15.53 -3.95
N VAL A 50 4.56 -15.56 -4.30
CA VAL A 50 3.57 -16.37 -3.58
C VAL A 50 3.85 -17.87 -3.68
N GLY A 51 4.39 -18.32 -4.82
CA GLY A 51 4.83 -19.72 -5.00
C GLY A 51 6.05 -20.06 -4.16
N ALA A 52 7.10 -19.22 -4.21
CA ALA A 52 8.34 -19.41 -3.45
C ALA A 52 8.10 -19.37 -1.93
N MET A 53 7.23 -18.45 -1.47
CA MET A 53 6.87 -18.32 -0.06
C MET A 53 5.76 -19.28 0.39
N GLN A 54 5.27 -20.14 -0.51
CA GLN A 54 4.19 -21.11 -0.24
C GLN A 54 2.95 -20.47 0.39
N VAL A 55 2.60 -19.27 -0.06
CA VAL A 55 1.45 -18.52 0.46
C VAL A 55 0.17 -19.32 0.19
N PRO A 56 -0.71 -19.52 1.19
CA PRO A 56 -1.97 -20.21 0.99
C PRO A 56 -2.96 -19.30 0.25
N ILE A 57 -2.77 -19.12 -1.06
CA ILE A 57 -3.48 -18.13 -1.89
C ILE A 57 -5.02 -18.21 -1.81
N HIS A 58 -5.58 -19.38 -1.50
CA HIS A 58 -7.02 -19.56 -1.34
C HIS A 58 -7.58 -18.93 -0.06
N LYS A 59 -6.74 -18.74 0.97
CA LYS A 59 -7.11 -18.04 2.20
C LYS A 59 -7.14 -16.51 2.02
N ILE A 60 -6.57 -15.99 0.94
CA ILE A 60 -6.64 -14.55 0.64
C ILE A 60 -8.06 -14.23 0.19
N GLU A 61 -8.79 -13.53 1.04
CA GLU A 61 -10.22 -13.22 0.87
C GLU A 61 -10.43 -11.89 0.13
N ARG A 62 -9.48 -10.96 0.28
CA ARG A 62 -9.58 -9.60 -0.27
C ARG A 62 -8.24 -9.13 -0.83
N ILE A 63 -8.33 -8.35 -1.91
CA ILE A 63 -7.25 -7.54 -2.46
C ILE A 63 -7.67 -6.08 -2.31
N ILE A 64 -6.82 -5.23 -1.74
CA ILE A 64 -7.01 -3.78 -1.67
C ILE A 64 -5.99 -3.14 -2.61
N THR A 65 -6.42 -2.24 -3.49
CA THR A 65 -5.49 -1.39 -4.24
C THR A 65 -5.28 -0.05 -3.54
N SER A 66 -4.04 0.36 -3.34
CA SER A 66 -3.72 1.70 -2.84
C SER A 66 -4.16 2.77 -3.83
N HIS A 67 -3.90 2.59 -5.13
CA HIS A 67 -4.34 3.48 -6.21
C HIS A 67 -4.20 2.80 -7.58
N TRP A 68 -4.63 3.48 -8.64
CA TRP A 68 -4.53 3.01 -10.01
C TRP A 68 -3.19 3.36 -10.66
N HIS A 69 -2.17 2.57 -10.35
CA HIS A 69 -0.97 2.51 -11.17
C HIS A 69 -0.53 1.06 -11.36
N ALA A 70 0.03 0.78 -12.53
CA ALA A 70 0.47 -0.55 -12.89
C ALA A 70 1.50 -1.15 -11.91
N ASP A 71 2.30 -0.32 -11.24
CA ASP A 71 3.24 -0.78 -10.20
C ASP A 71 2.58 -1.31 -8.91
N HIS A 72 1.27 -1.15 -8.80
CA HIS A 72 0.41 -1.64 -7.72
C HIS A 72 -0.66 -2.62 -8.21
N THR A 73 -1.08 -2.56 -9.47
CA THR A 73 -2.19 -3.36 -10.02
C THR A 73 -1.76 -4.40 -11.06
N GLY A 74 -0.48 -4.40 -11.48
CA GLY A 74 0.03 -5.21 -12.59
C GLY A 74 -0.03 -6.72 -12.37
N GLY A 75 0.03 -7.18 -11.12
CA GLY A 75 -0.11 -8.59 -10.76
C GLY A 75 -1.54 -9.08 -10.55
N LEU A 76 -2.53 -8.17 -10.51
CA LEU A 76 -3.90 -8.44 -10.08
C LEU A 76 -4.57 -9.58 -10.87
N LEU A 77 -4.60 -9.46 -12.20
CA LEU A 77 -5.26 -10.46 -13.04
C LEU A 77 -4.56 -11.82 -13.00
N SER A 78 -3.23 -11.83 -12.93
CA SER A 78 -2.47 -13.08 -12.80
C SER A 78 -2.76 -13.79 -11.49
N PHE A 79 -2.85 -13.04 -10.40
CA PHE A 79 -3.12 -13.60 -9.08
C PHE A 79 -4.53 -14.20 -8.99
N LEU A 80 -5.54 -13.50 -9.51
CA LEU A 80 -6.91 -14.01 -9.57
C LEU A 80 -7.00 -15.30 -10.42
N ARG A 81 -6.37 -15.31 -11.60
CA ARG A 81 -6.30 -16.51 -12.47
C ARG A 81 -5.56 -17.66 -11.80
N LEU A 82 -4.49 -17.39 -11.06
CA LEU A 82 -3.78 -18.41 -10.27
C LEU A 82 -4.73 -19.04 -9.24
N ARG A 83 -5.41 -18.22 -8.43
CA ARG A 83 -6.40 -18.70 -7.45
C ARG A 83 -7.51 -19.53 -8.10
N GLU A 84 -8.04 -19.07 -9.23
CA GLU A 84 -9.11 -19.78 -9.94
C GLU A 84 -8.62 -21.14 -10.46
N SER A 85 -7.43 -21.20 -11.05
CA SER A 85 -6.85 -22.44 -11.58
C SER A 85 -6.50 -23.46 -10.49
N SER A 86 -6.08 -23.00 -9.31
CA SER A 86 -5.74 -23.86 -8.18
C SER A 86 -6.97 -24.36 -7.41
N GLY A 87 -8.12 -23.67 -7.51
CA GLY A 87 -9.37 -24.03 -6.83
C GLY A 87 -10.12 -25.22 -7.45
N SER A 88 -9.76 -25.63 -8.67
CA SER A 88 -10.36 -26.77 -9.35
C SER A 88 -9.90 -28.14 -8.80
N THR A 89 -8.89 -28.17 -7.91
CA THR A 89 -8.23 -29.41 -7.47
C THR A 89 -8.58 -29.87 -6.04
N THR A 90 -9.42 -29.15 -5.29
CA THR A 90 -9.83 -29.53 -3.93
C THR A 90 -11.31 -29.86 -3.84
N VAL A 91 -11.60 -30.96 -3.12
CA VAL A 91 -12.91 -31.52 -2.80
C VAL A 91 -13.93 -30.43 -2.44
N ALA A 92 -15.16 -30.60 -2.94
CA ALA A 92 -16.33 -29.73 -2.76
C ALA A 92 -16.35 -28.96 -1.42
N GLY A 93 -16.10 -27.66 -1.48
CA GLY A 93 -16.14 -26.76 -0.33
C GLY A 93 -15.77 -25.33 -0.74
N THR A 94 -16.78 -24.60 -1.24
CA THR A 94 -16.83 -23.13 -1.43
C THR A 94 -15.50 -22.45 -1.78
N ASN A 95 -15.23 -22.26 -3.08
CA ASN A 95 -14.20 -21.33 -3.51
C ASN A 95 -14.67 -19.92 -3.11
N THR A 96 -14.23 -19.43 -1.94
CA THR A 96 -14.64 -18.11 -1.44
C THR A 96 -14.20 -17.08 -2.47
N PRO A 97 -15.15 -16.29 -3.03
CA PRO A 97 -14.83 -15.25 -4.00
C PRO A 97 -13.78 -14.30 -3.42
N CYS A 98 -12.81 -13.89 -4.23
CA CYS A 98 -11.84 -12.88 -3.81
C CYS A 98 -12.41 -11.51 -4.08
N VAL A 99 -12.66 -10.73 -3.03
CA VAL A 99 -13.08 -9.34 -3.20
C VAL A 99 -11.88 -8.53 -3.68
N VAL A 100 -12.09 -7.70 -4.70
CA VAL A 100 -11.10 -6.75 -5.20
C VAL A 100 -11.63 -5.36 -4.92
N ASP A 101 -11.13 -4.80 -3.83
CA ASP A 101 -11.51 -3.51 -3.29
C ASP A 101 -10.69 -2.40 -3.94
N VAL A 102 -11.36 -1.51 -4.66
CA VAL A 102 -10.72 -0.50 -5.51
C VAL A 102 -11.37 0.87 -5.34
N TYR A 103 -10.60 1.92 -5.63
CA TYR A 103 -11.18 3.25 -5.76
C TYR A 103 -12.04 3.34 -7.05
N PRO A 104 -13.23 3.98 -7.04
CA PRO A 104 -14.18 3.90 -8.15
C PRO A 104 -13.69 4.55 -9.46
N ASN A 105 -12.93 5.64 -9.38
CA ASN A 105 -12.52 6.40 -10.57
C ASN A 105 -11.26 5.82 -11.18
N ARG A 106 -11.40 4.72 -11.92
CA ARG A 106 -10.31 4.13 -12.68
C ARG A 106 -9.88 5.05 -13.84
N PRO A 107 -8.61 5.51 -13.90
CA PRO A 107 -8.08 6.25 -15.02
C PRO A 107 -8.15 5.45 -16.33
N PHE A 108 -8.41 6.12 -17.45
CA PHE A 108 -8.29 5.48 -18.76
C PHE A 108 -6.81 5.22 -19.11
N ALA A 109 -5.96 6.22 -18.89
CA ALA A 109 -4.51 6.10 -18.94
C ALA A 109 -3.86 7.22 -18.16
N ARG A 110 -2.74 6.91 -17.51
CA ARG A 110 -1.85 7.87 -16.89
C ARG A 110 -0.55 8.01 -17.66
N GLY A 111 0.14 9.12 -17.46
CA GLY A 111 1.38 9.43 -18.15
C GLY A 111 2.29 10.34 -17.34
N ILE A 112 3.53 10.44 -17.81
CA ILE A 112 4.57 11.25 -17.18
C ILE A 112 5.00 12.33 -18.18
N ALA A 113 4.95 13.58 -17.73
CA ALA A 113 5.61 14.71 -18.36
C ALA A 113 6.76 15.14 -17.45
N PRO A 114 8.03 15.08 -17.88
CA PRO A 114 9.15 15.49 -17.06
C PRO A 114 9.20 17.02 -16.91
N GLY A 115 9.84 17.47 -15.84
CA GLY A 115 10.11 18.89 -15.63
C GLY A 115 11.16 19.46 -16.60
N PRO A 116 11.39 20.78 -16.54
CA PRO A 116 10.78 21.73 -15.61
C PRO A 116 9.42 22.28 -16.08
N HIS A 117 9.05 22.09 -17.35
CA HIS A 117 7.83 22.68 -17.92
C HIS A 117 6.61 21.77 -17.85
N TYR A 118 6.79 20.45 -17.71
CA TYR A 118 5.72 19.47 -17.58
C TYR A 118 4.69 19.51 -18.74
N ASP A 119 5.06 20.05 -19.90
CA ASP A 119 4.18 20.30 -21.04
C ASP A 119 4.07 19.10 -21.99
N LYS A 120 5.14 18.32 -22.12
CA LYS A 120 5.23 17.18 -23.03
C LYS A 120 5.16 15.85 -22.29
N VAL A 121 4.11 15.07 -22.56
CA VAL A 121 4.03 13.66 -22.14
C VAL A 121 5.04 12.84 -22.94
N ILE A 122 5.97 12.19 -22.24
CA ILE A 122 7.01 11.34 -22.86
C ILE A 122 6.71 9.85 -22.70
N ALA A 123 5.89 9.48 -21.72
CA ALA A 123 5.58 8.10 -21.40
C ALA A 123 4.12 7.98 -20.97
N ARG A 124 3.47 6.92 -21.45
CA ARG A 124 2.18 6.44 -20.93
C ARG A 124 2.48 5.26 -20.00
N LEU A 125 1.91 5.27 -18.81
CA LEU A 125 1.99 4.15 -17.88
C LEU A 125 1.22 2.94 -18.43
N PRO A 126 1.64 1.70 -18.13
CA PRO A 126 0.88 0.51 -18.51
C PRO A 126 -0.58 0.62 -18.03
N ALA A 127 -1.49 0.01 -18.78
CA ALA A 127 -2.90 0.09 -18.44
C ALA A 127 -3.20 -0.78 -17.21
N ASP A 128 -3.91 -0.19 -16.25
CA ASP A 128 -4.56 -0.94 -15.19
C ASP A 128 -5.69 -1.83 -15.74
N PRO A 129 -5.99 -2.95 -15.09
CA PRO A 129 -7.08 -3.84 -15.48
C PRO A 129 -8.44 -3.15 -15.37
N THR A 130 -9.36 -3.46 -16.29
CA THR A 130 -10.75 -2.99 -16.19
C THR A 130 -11.53 -3.78 -15.14
N PHE A 131 -12.66 -3.23 -14.69
CA PHE A 131 -13.54 -3.94 -13.76
C PHE A 131 -14.07 -5.25 -14.37
N GLU A 132 -14.33 -5.26 -15.68
CA GLU A 132 -14.76 -6.45 -16.41
C GLU A 132 -13.65 -7.50 -16.49
N GLU A 133 -12.39 -7.08 -16.68
CA GLU A 133 -11.24 -8.00 -16.68
C GLU A 133 -11.03 -8.62 -15.29
N ILE A 134 -11.19 -7.84 -14.22
CA ILE A 134 -11.12 -8.32 -12.84
C ILE A 134 -12.23 -9.36 -12.59
N ALA A 135 -13.47 -9.04 -12.96
CA ALA A 135 -14.60 -9.95 -12.82
C ALA A 135 -14.40 -11.25 -13.63
N SER A 136 -13.92 -11.12 -14.86
CA SER A 136 -13.64 -12.27 -15.75
C SER A 136 -12.50 -13.15 -15.25
N ALA A 137 -11.60 -12.61 -14.40
CA ALA A 137 -10.53 -13.37 -13.78
C ALA A 137 -10.95 -14.07 -12.47
N GLY A 138 -12.22 -13.95 -12.05
CA GLY A 138 -12.75 -14.57 -10.83
C GLY A 138 -12.78 -13.65 -9.59
N GLY A 139 -12.47 -12.37 -9.75
CA GLY A 139 -12.59 -11.38 -8.68
C GLY A 139 -14.00 -10.82 -8.55
N VAL A 140 -14.38 -10.39 -7.35
CA VAL A 140 -15.62 -9.63 -7.08
C VAL A 140 -15.23 -8.18 -6.83
N VAL A 141 -15.58 -7.27 -7.74
CA VAL A 141 -15.19 -5.86 -7.62
C VAL A 141 -16.08 -5.14 -6.61
N GLU A 142 -15.47 -4.59 -5.56
CA GLU A 142 -16.09 -3.63 -4.64
C GLU A 142 -15.44 -2.25 -4.82
N LYS A 143 -16.24 -1.18 -4.84
CA LYS A 143 -15.77 0.17 -5.17
C LYS A 143 -16.05 1.11 -4.01
N HIS A 144 -15.00 1.68 -3.41
CA HIS A 144 -15.11 2.53 -2.23
C HIS A 144 -14.27 3.80 -2.38
N SER A 145 -14.93 4.97 -2.28
CA SER A 145 -14.27 6.28 -2.17
C SER A 145 -14.18 6.78 -0.73
N GLU A 146 -14.89 6.14 0.19
CA GLU A 146 -14.94 6.49 1.61
C GLU A 146 -14.24 5.43 2.47
N GLY A 147 -13.85 5.83 3.68
CA GLY A 147 -13.26 4.96 4.67
C GLY A 147 -14.21 3.84 5.09
N HIS A 148 -13.71 2.61 5.18
CA HIS A 148 -14.50 1.45 5.56
C HIS A 148 -13.65 0.34 6.19
N LEU A 149 -14.32 -0.56 6.90
CA LEU A 149 -13.71 -1.69 7.60
C LEU A 149 -13.84 -2.98 6.78
N VAL A 150 -12.78 -3.79 6.79
CA VAL A 150 -12.69 -5.09 6.11
C VAL A 150 -12.06 -6.13 7.05
N ALA A 151 -11.98 -7.38 6.61
CA ALA A 151 -11.36 -8.47 7.37
C ALA A 151 -11.92 -8.58 8.80
N ASP A 152 -13.25 -8.71 8.92
CA ASP A 152 -13.98 -8.71 10.20
C ASP A 152 -13.67 -7.49 11.09
N SER A 153 -13.59 -6.31 10.49
CA SER A 153 -13.26 -5.04 11.18
C SER A 153 -11.86 -4.94 11.75
N MET A 154 -10.92 -5.79 11.31
CA MET A 154 -9.53 -5.73 11.73
C MET A 154 -8.66 -4.81 10.85
N VAL A 155 -9.09 -4.54 9.62
CA VAL A 155 -8.36 -3.68 8.68
C VAL A 155 -9.25 -2.53 8.27
N TRP A 156 -8.79 -1.31 8.54
CA TRP A 156 -9.37 -0.08 8.00
C TRP A 156 -8.78 0.18 6.61
N VAL A 157 -9.61 0.57 5.66
CA VAL A 157 -9.20 1.04 4.33
C VAL A 157 -9.70 2.47 4.20
N SER A 158 -8.79 3.40 3.91
CA SER A 158 -9.16 4.80 3.76
C SER A 158 -9.97 5.05 2.49
N GLY A 159 -10.72 6.15 2.49
CA GLY A 159 -11.12 6.83 1.26
C GLY A 159 -9.97 7.64 0.68
N GLU A 160 -10.30 8.74 0.02
CA GLU A 160 -9.33 9.74 -0.44
C GLU A 160 -8.46 10.25 0.72
N ILE A 161 -7.17 10.47 0.45
CA ILE A 161 -6.24 11.07 1.44
C ILE A 161 -6.25 12.60 1.26
N PRO A 162 -6.75 13.38 2.24
CA PRO A 162 -6.78 14.83 2.14
C PRO A 162 -5.38 15.45 2.06
N ARG A 163 -5.14 16.34 1.10
CA ARG A 163 -3.87 17.08 0.96
C ARG A 163 -3.91 18.37 1.79
N VAL A 164 -3.79 18.23 3.11
CA VAL A 164 -3.92 19.35 4.05
C VAL A 164 -2.59 20.02 4.41
N THR A 165 -1.45 19.39 4.12
CA THR A 165 -0.13 19.95 4.42
C THR A 165 0.35 20.87 3.31
N SER A 166 1.14 21.90 3.66
CA SER A 166 1.67 22.85 2.69
C SER A 166 2.81 22.29 1.83
N PHE A 167 3.41 21.17 2.26
CA PHE A 167 4.61 20.56 1.67
C PHE A 167 4.31 19.30 0.84
N GLU A 168 3.27 18.53 1.14
CA GLU A 168 2.85 17.38 0.32
C GLU A 168 1.89 17.82 -0.77
N LYS A 169 2.44 18.47 -1.79
CA LYS A 169 1.69 18.80 -3.01
C LYS A 169 1.54 17.55 -3.88
N GLY A 170 0.62 17.52 -4.85
CA GLY A 170 0.52 16.39 -5.78
C GLY A 170 1.83 16.08 -6.56
N LEU A 171 1.90 14.96 -7.26
CA LEU A 171 3.01 14.54 -8.14
C LEU A 171 3.16 15.50 -9.35
N PRO A 172 4.20 16.37 -9.41
CA PRO A 172 4.43 17.23 -10.56
C PRO A 172 4.73 16.40 -11.80
N GLY A 173 4.11 16.75 -12.92
CA GLY A 173 4.26 16.00 -14.17
C GLY A 173 3.38 14.76 -14.28
N GLY A 174 2.55 14.46 -13.27
CA GLY A 174 1.47 13.48 -13.36
C GLY A 174 0.40 13.94 -14.35
N LYS A 175 0.03 13.06 -15.28
CA LYS A 175 -0.89 13.36 -16.38
C LYS A 175 -1.97 12.30 -16.49
N LEU A 176 -3.20 12.75 -16.72
CA LEU A 176 -4.36 11.91 -17.01
C LEU A 176 -4.79 12.08 -18.46
N PHE A 177 -5.00 10.98 -19.17
CA PHE A 177 -5.58 11.02 -20.50
C PHE A 177 -7.10 10.86 -20.42
N LYS A 178 -7.83 11.83 -20.97
CA LYS A 178 -9.29 11.74 -21.19
C LYS A 178 -9.56 11.60 -22.69
N PRO A 179 -10.22 10.52 -23.18
CA PRO A 179 -10.38 10.28 -24.62
C PRO A 179 -10.94 11.44 -25.45
N SER A 180 -11.84 12.26 -24.87
CA SER A 180 -12.45 13.41 -25.55
C SER A 180 -11.68 14.73 -25.39
N VAL A 181 -10.66 14.79 -24.54
CA VAL A 181 -9.94 16.04 -24.20
C VAL A 181 -8.44 15.94 -24.53
N GLY A 182 -7.85 14.75 -24.40
CA GLY A 182 -6.41 14.55 -24.45
C GLY A 182 -5.78 14.50 -23.05
N TRP A 183 -4.49 14.81 -22.97
CA TRP A 183 -3.74 14.82 -21.72
C TRP A 183 -4.05 16.09 -20.91
N ILE A 184 -4.38 15.91 -19.64
CA ILE A 184 -4.53 16.99 -18.65
C ILE A 184 -3.63 16.73 -17.45
N ASP A 185 -3.42 17.75 -16.62
CA ASP A 185 -2.71 17.58 -15.35
C ASP A 185 -3.51 16.73 -14.37
N GLU A 186 -2.83 15.79 -13.73
CA GLU A 186 -3.34 14.98 -12.62
C GLU A 186 -2.23 14.86 -11.59
N THR A 187 -2.03 15.92 -10.83
CA THR A 187 -0.98 15.95 -9.82
C THR A 187 -1.45 15.28 -8.53
N GLU A 188 -2.71 15.39 -8.16
CA GLU A 188 -3.15 15.03 -6.79
C GLU A 188 -3.31 13.53 -6.55
N ILE A 189 -3.53 12.73 -7.59
CA ILE A 189 -3.77 11.27 -7.51
C ILE A 189 -4.80 10.99 -6.41
N ILE A 190 -6.03 11.48 -6.61
CA ILE A 190 -7.08 11.47 -5.58
C ILE A 190 -7.55 10.07 -5.19
N ASP A 191 -7.26 9.07 -6.03
CA ASP A 191 -7.58 7.65 -5.83
C ASP A 191 -6.60 6.94 -4.89
N GLU A 192 -5.66 7.67 -4.29
CA GLU A 192 -4.73 7.14 -3.30
C GLU A 192 -5.40 6.84 -1.96
N ARG A 193 -5.13 5.64 -1.45
CA ARG A 193 -5.68 5.07 -0.22
C ARG A 193 -4.58 4.39 0.60
N TYR A 194 -4.83 4.27 1.90
CA TYR A 194 -4.03 3.48 2.83
C TYR A 194 -4.87 2.40 3.52
N ALA A 195 -4.22 1.36 4.02
CA ALA A 195 -4.79 0.44 4.98
C ALA A 195 -4.18 0.67 6.37
N ALA A 196 -4.99 0.57 7.42
CA ALA A 196 -4.55 0.72 8.80
C ALA A 196 -5.03 -0.46 9.64
N ILE A 197 -4.18 -0.90 10.57
CA ILE A 197 -4.51 -1.91 11.58
C ILE A 197 -4.16 -1.33 12.94
N ASP A 198 -5.13 -1.29 13.84
CA ASP A 198 -4.88 -0.96 15.25
C ASP A 198 -4.50 -2.23 16.01
N VAL A 199 -3.26 -2.30 16.47
CA VAL A 199 -2.75 -3.44 17.23
C VAL A 199 -2.72 -3.07 18.70
N ALA A 200 -3.47 -3.81 19.50
CA ALA A 200 -3.59 -3.61 20.95
C ALA A 200 -2.21 -3.40 21.60
N GLY A 201 -2.05 -2.30 22.32
CA GLY A 201 -0.83 -1.96 23.05
C GLY A 201 0.36 -1.52 22.18
N LYS A 202 0.17 -1.42 20.86
CA LYS A 202 1.17 -1.02 19.87
C LYS A 202 0.74 0.21 19.06
N GLY A 203 -0.56 0.41 18.89
CA GLY A 203 -1.16 1.46 18.08
C GLY A 203 -1.26 1.08 16.60
N LEU A 204 -1.29 2.10 15.75
CA LEU A 204 -1.57 1.93 14.32
C LEU A 204 -0.36 1.44 13.52
N ILE A 205 -0.59 0.42 12.69
CA ILE A 205 0.26 0.03 11.57
C ILE A 205 -0.38 0.54 10.29
N LEU A 206 0.35 1.34 9.50
CA LEU A 206 -0.15 1.97 8.29
C LEU A 206 0.55 1.42 7.04
N PHE A 207 -0.22 0.78 6.17
CA PHE A 207 0.19 0.39 4.83
C PHE A 207 -0.29 1.41 3.83
N SER A 208 0.64 2.02 3.12
CA SER A 208 0.31 2.92 2.03
C SER A 208 1.46 2.92 1.04
N ALA A 209 1.21 3.43 -0.16
CA ALA A 209 2.30 3.85 -1.04
C ALA A 209 3.22 4.93 -0.38
N GLN A 210 2.89 5.40 0.84
CA GLN A 210 3.49 6.52 1.56
C GLN A 210 4.07 6.23 2.98
N ILE A 211 3.90 5.07 3.64
CA ILE A 211 4.53 4.80 4.97
C ILE A 211 5.18 3.41 5.03
N ILE A 212 4.38 2.34 4.90
CA ILE A 212 4.88 0.97 4.63
C ILE A 212 4.59 0.67 3.16
N GLY A 213 5.56 1.00 2.29
CA GLY A 213 5.50 0.80 0.84
C GLY A 213 6.32 1.82 0.03
N GLY A 214 6.25 3.09 0.37
CA GLY A 214 7.01 4.19 -0.24
C GLY A 214 6.73 5.49 0.50
N LEU A 215 7.22 6.65 0.10
CA LEU A 215 6.84 7.97 0.68
C LEU A 215 6.50 8.99 -0.43
N HIS A 216 6.54 8.54 -1.70
CA HIS A 216 6.64 9.41 -2.87
C HIS A 216 7.75 10.49 -2.77
N LEU A 217 8.81 10.17 -2.04
CA LEU A 217 9.99 11.03 -1.84
C LEU A 217 11.17 10.58 -2.73
N ALA A 218 10.87 10.11 -3.94
CA ALA A 218 11.86 9.67 -4.92
C ALA A 218 11.97 10.67 -6.08
N GLY A 219 13.21 10.97 -6.49
CA GLY A 219 13.51 11.86 -7.62
C GLY A 219 13.70 13.33 -7.24
N ASP A 220 14.37 14.07 -8.12
CA ASP A 220 14.84 15.44 -7.84
C ASP A 220 13.70 16.41 -7.50
N SER A 221 12.55 16.28 -8.17
CA SER A 221 11.36 17.12 -7.95
C SER A 221 10.74 16.95 -6.56
N MET A 222 11.06 15.87 -5.85
CA MET A 222 10.57 15.57 -4.51
C MET A 222 11.51 16.04 -3.41
N THR A 223 12.77 16.35 -3.73
CA THR A 223 13.80 16.77 -2.76
C THR A 223 13.32 17.87 -1.80
N PRO A 224 12.62 18.92 -2.25
CA PRO A 224 12.14 19.98 -1.35
C PRO A 224 11.11 19.52 -0.30
N ARG A 225 10.55 18.31 -0.43
CA ARG A 225 9.57 17.75 0.51
C ARG A 225 10.19 16.88 1.60
N ILE A 226 11.41 16.39 1.37
CA ILE A 226 12.06 15.42 2.25
C ILE A 226 12.20 15.99 3.67
N GLU A 227 12.80 17.17 3.80
CA GLU A 227 13.02 17.80 5.11
C GLU A 227 11.70 18.16 5.82
N PRO A 228 10.72 18.85 5.18
CA PRO A 228 9.43 19.12 5.81
C PRO A 228 8.66 17.88 6.26
N THR A 229 8.64 16.81 5.44
CA THR A 229 7.96 15.56 5.81
C THR A 229 8.64 14.90 7.01
N ILE A 230 9.97 14.84 7.03
CA ILE A 230 10.71 14.23 8.14
C ILE A 230 10.58 15.07 9.42
N ASP A 231 10.60 16.40 9.30
CA ASP A 231 10.38 17.30 10.42
C ASP A 231 8.98 17.13 10.99
N TRP A 232 7.95 17.03 10.14
CA TRP A 232 6.60 16.78 10.61
C TRP A 232 6.48 15.43 11.33
N LEU A 233 7.00 14.35 10.74
CA LEU A 233 6.96 13.01 11.34
C LEU A 233 7.72 12.94 12.68
N SER A 234 8.89 13.57 12.78
CA SER A 234 9.78 13.46 13.94
C SER A 234 9.48 14.50 15.03
N LYS A 235 9.05 15.70 14.66
CA LYS A 235 8.90 16.84 15.58
C LYS A 235 7.45 17.21 15.87
N SER A 236 6.51 16.96 14.96
CA SER A 236 5.12 17.41 15.10
C SER A 236 4.13 16.29 15.39
N LEU A 237 4.23 15.15 14.71
CA LEU A 237 3.34 14.01 14.93
C LEU A 237 3.64 13.35 16.29
N ARG A 238 2.62 13.22 17.14
CA ARG A 238 2.72 12.55 18.44
C ARG A 238 1.61 11.51 18.61
N PRO A 239 1.91 10.28 19.09
CA PRO A 239 3.27 9.75 19.23
C PRO A 239 3.98 9.69 17.87
N SER A 240 5.28 9.96 17.86
CA SER A 240 6.08 9.84 16.64
C SER A 240 6.10 8.38 16.19
N PRO A 241 6.20 8.08 14.89
CA PRO A 241 6.30 6.71 14.40
C PRO A 241 7.44 5.96 15.10
N THR A 242 7.12 4.80 15.67
CA THR A 242 8.13 3.92 16.29
C THR A 242 8.98 3.21 15.24
N TRP A 243 8.34 2.82 14.13
CA TRP A 243 8.97 2.13 13.02
C TRP A 243 8.55 2.75 11.69
N ILE A 244 9.50 2.92 10.78
CA ILE A 244 9.28 3.36 9.41
C ILE A 244 9.97 2.37 8.49
N ILE A 245 9.23 1.84 7.50
CA ILE A 245 9.73 0.81 6.58
C ILE A 245 9.68 1.35 5.15
N PRO A 246 10.63 2.23 4.76
CA PRO A 246 10.59 2.89 3.46
C PRO A 246 10.96 1.92 2.34
N MET A 247 10.05 1.70 1.38
CA MET A 247 10.27 0.76 0.27
C MET A 247 10.39 1.44 -1.11
N HIS A 248 9.64 1.00 -2.12
CA HIS A 248 9.93 1.22 -3.54
C HIS A 248 9.75 2.69 -3.99
N CYS A 249 8.82 3.43 -3.40
CA CYS A 249 8.58 4.86 -3.70
C CYS A 249 9.34 5.84 -2.77
N THR A 250 10.34 5.37 -2.02
CA THR A 250 11.20 6.22 -1.18
C THR A 250 12.63 6.24 -1.74
N GLY A 251 13.09 7.41 -2.18
CA GLY A 251 14.43 7.58 -2.74
C GLY A 251 15.54 7.40 -1.70
N PHE A 252 16.77 7.15 -2.16
CA PHE A 252 17.92 6.94 -1.27
C PHE A 252 18.16 8.11 -0.32
N VAL A 253 18.07 9.35 -0.82
CA VAL A 253 18.22 10.56 0.00
C VAL A 253 17.17 10.62 1.11
N ALA A 254 15.92 10.30 0.81
CA ALA A 254 14.85 10.26 1.79
C ALA A 254 15.06 9.14 2.83
N LYS A 255 15.53 7.96 2.41
CA LYS A 255 15.89 6.86 3.33
C LYS A 255 16.98 7.27 4.33
N VAL A 256 18.05 7.89 3.85
CA VAL A 256 19.14 8.40 4.70
C VAL A 256 18.63 9.47 5.67
N ALA A 257 17.79 10.40 5.19
CA ALA A 257 17.26 11.46 6.03
C ALA A 257 16.29 10.91 7.11
N LEU A 258 15.48 9.89 6.79
CA LEU A 258 14.66 9.18 7.79
C LEU A 258 15.56 8.50 8.84
N GLU A 259 16.60 7.78 8.41
CA GLU A 259 17.52 7.09 9.31
C GLU A 259 18.24 8.08 10.24
N GLN A 260 18.60 9.27 9.75
CA GLN A 260 19.17 10.33 10.58
C GLN A 260 18.19 10.84 11.66
N ALA A 261 16.89 10.89 11.36
CA ALA A 261 15.88 11.41 12.27
C ALA A 261 15.35 10.35 13.27
N PHE A 262 15.23 9.09 12.84
CA PHE A 262 14.58 8.02 13.60
C PHE A 262 15.54 6.90 14.05
N GLY A 263 16.80 6.92 13.59
CA GLY A 263 17.82 5.93 13.95
C GLY A 263 17.37 4.50 13.61
N GLU A 264 17.51 3.60 14.59
CA GLU A 264 17.13 2.18 14.46
C GLU A 264 15.63 1.97 14.20
N GLY A 265 14.79 3.00 14.37
CA GLY A 265 13.37 2.95 13.99
C GLY A 265 13.14 2.86 12.47
N VAL A 266 14.15 3.10 11.64
CA VAL A 266 14.05 2.90 10.18
C VAL A 266 14.53 1.51 9.81
N VAL A 267 13.62 0.67 9.33
CA VAL A 267 13.94 -0.71 8.95
C VAL A 267 14.07 -0.83 7.44
N PRO A 268 15.24 -1.17 6.91
CA PRO A 268 15.38 -1.53 5.50
C PRO A 268 14.54 -2.77 5.20
N ALA A 269 13.69 -2.70 4.17
CA ALA A 269 12.91 -3.84 3.73
C ALA A 269 13.08 -4.11 2.23
N GLY A 270 12.84 -5.36 1.86
CA GLY A 270 12.86 -5.87 0.49
C GLY A 270 11.87 -7.00 0.32
N VAL A 271 11.91 -7.67 -0.83
CA VAL A 271 11.05 -8.81 -1.11
C VAL A 271 11.28 -9.92 -0.09
N GLY A 272 10.19 -10.51 0.41
CA GLY A 272 10.22 -11.63 1.35
C GLY A 272 10.40 -11.23 2.82
N VAL A 273 10.50 -9.94 3.14
CA VAL A 273 10.51 -9.48 4.53
C VAL A 273 9.16 -9.75 5.18
N ARG A 274 9.19 -10.34 6.38
CA ARG A 274 8.03 -10.56 7.24
C ARG A 274 8.18 -9.74 8.52
N VAL A 275 7.12 -9.04 8.89
CA VAL A 275 7.02 -8.31 10.16
C VAL A 275 5.88 -8.92 10.95
N GLU A 276 6.13 -9.27 12.20
CA GLU A 276 5.12 -9.77 13.13
C GLU A 276 4.97 -8.76 14.27
N VAL A 277 3.75 -8.29 14.49
CA VAL A 277 3.42 -7.34 15.56
C VAL A 277 2.40 -7.99 16.48
N ILE A 278 2.83 -8.31 17.69
CA ILE A 278 2.00 -8.98 18.69
C ILE A 278 1.47 -7.93 19.66
N GLY A 279 0.14 -7.85 19.74
CA GLY A 279 -0.56 -6.93 20.62
C GLY A 279 -0.67 -7.43 22.07
N ASP A 280 -0.89 -6.50 22.99
CA ASP A 280 -1.17 -6.72 24.40
C ASP A 280 -2.07 -5.60 24.93
N GLN A 281 -3.33 -5.91 25.23
CA GLN A 281 -4.32 -4.94 25.71
C GLN A 281 -3.91 -4.26 27.04
N GLU A 282 -3.06 -4.88 27.85
CA GLU A 282 -2.59 -4.24 29.09
C GLU A 282 -1.67 -3.04 28.80
N HIS A 283 -1.02 -3.03 27.63
CA HIS A 283 -0.19 -1.91 27.20
C HIS A 283 -1.00 -0.74 26.64
N ASP A 284 -2.26 -0.93 26.20
CA ASP A 284 -3.13 0.18 25.77
C ASP A 284 -3.30 1.23 26.86
N LYS A 285 -3.35 0.79 28.12
CA LYS A 285 -3.46 1.67 29.30
C LYS A 285 -2.27 2.64 29.44
N ARG A 286 -1.19 2.41 28.70
CA ARG A 286 0.05 3.22 28.73
C ARG A 286 0.29 3.99 27.43
N LEU A 287 -0.55 3.80 26.42
CA LEU A 287 -0.45 4.56 25.17
C LEU A 287 -0.99 5.97 25.38
N ALA A 288 -0.18 6.97 25.03
CA ALA A 288 -0.64 8.35 25.00
C ALA A 288 -1.58 8.54 23.80
N PRO A 289 -2.64 9.36 23.93
CA PRO A 289 -3.48 9.70 22.79
C PRO A 289 -2.67 10.43 21.72
N ALA A 290 -3.03 10.24 20.46
CA ALA A 290 -2.41 10.96 19.37
C ALA A 290 -2.76 12.45 19.45
N VAL A 291 -1.74 13.31 19.34
CA VAL A 291 -1.87 14.77 19.28
C VAL A 291 -0.97 15.31 18.16
N PHE A 292 -1.38 16.40 17.54
CA PHE A 292 -0.57 17.14 16.57
C PHE A 292 -0.81 18.64 16.84
N ASP A 293 0.23 19.47 16.69
CA ASP A 293 0.19 20.88 17.12
C ASP A 293 -1.01 21.68 16.53
N ASP A 294 -1.57 22.54 17.39
CA ASP A 294 -2.93 23.13 17.48
C ASP A 294 -3.55 23.91 16.27
N GLU A 295 -3.12 23.75 15.02
CA GLU A 295 -3.69 24.53 13.90
C GLU A 295 -4.58 23.78 12.89
N MET A 296 -4.82 22.48 13.04
CA MET A 296 -5.85 21.79 12.25
C MET A 296 -6.71 20.89 13.11
N VAL A 297 -8.02 21.07 12.99
CA VAL A 297 -9.03 20.32 13.73
C VAL A 297 -8.97 18.84 13.30
N LEU A 298 -9.06 17.92 14.27
CA LEU A 298 -9.34 16.50 14.02
C LEU A 298 -10.51 16.42 13.02
N LEU A 299 -10.34 15.73 11.89
CA LEU A 299 -11.51 15.18 11.20
C LEU A 299 -12.19 14.28 12.25
N GLU A 300 -13.39 14.67 12.66
CA GLU A 300 -14.19 13.88 13.62
C GLU A 300 -14.30 12.43 13.13
N PRO A 301 -14.37 11.47 14.07
CA PRO A 301 -14.23 10.03 13.82
C PRO A 301 -15.17 9.45 12.76
#